data_AF-A0A7C4UX93-F1
#
_entry.id   AF-A0A7C4UX93-F1
#
_cell.length_a   1.000
_cell.length_b   1.000
_cell.length_c   1.000
_cell.angle_alpha   90.00
_cell.angle_beta   90.00
_cell.angle_gamma   90.00
#
_symmetry.space_group_name_H-M   'P 1'
#
loop_
_entity.id
_entity.type
_entity.pdbx_description
1 polymer ?
#
loop_
_entity_poly.entity_id
_entity_poly.type
_entity_poly.pdbx_seq_one_letter_code
_entity_poly.pdbx_strand_id
1 'polypeptide(L)'
;AYLSGDFNPIHISRIFAKLMGLPTTIIHGMWTVGNCLKYLSCLFNEKVYFYHAFKGTIPIGAKGKIAIQPIDNGEQVDVYIEGNQKPCFQGIISTIELDNSIE
;
A
#
# COMPACT_ATOMS: atom_id res chain seq x y z
N ALA A 1 -12.94 6.09 0.97
CA ALA A 1 -14.27 6.03 1.58
C ALA A 1 -15.35 5.82 0.53
N TYR A 2 -15.86 6.85 -0.14
CA TYR A 2 -16.97 6.68 -1.10
C TYR A 2 -16.67 5.70 -2.25
N LEU A 3 -15.45 5.76 -2.82
CA LEU A 3 -15.05 4.87 -3.91
C LEU A 3 -14.74 3.43 -3.44
N SER A 4 -14.26 3.28 -2.21
CA SER A 4 -13.77 2.01 -1.67
C SER A 4 -14.80 1.26 -0.81
N GLY A 5 -15.93 1.89 -0.49
CA GLY A 5 -16.92 1.35 0.47
C GLY A 5 -16.46 1.37 1.94
N ASP A 6 -15.20 1.70 2.22
CA ASP A 6 -14.65 1.75 3.58
C ASP A 6 -14.89 3.12 4.22
N PHE A 7 -15.92 3.19 5.06
CA PHE A 7 -16.31 4.36 5.83
C PHE A 7 -15.81 4.35 7.28
N ASN A 8 -14.75 3.59 7.61
CA ASN A 8 -14.19 3.62 8.96
C ASN A 8 -13.86 5.07 9.38
N PRO A 9 -14.44 5.59 10.49
CA PRO A 9 -14.34 7.01 10.82
C PRO A 9 -12.92 7.52 11.09
N ILE A 10 -11.94 6.64 11.35
CA ILE A 10 -10.52 7.04 11.48
C ILE A 10 -9.97 7.71 10.20
N HIS A 11 -10.63 7.48 9.05
CA HIS A 11 -10.25 8.07 7.76
C HIS A 11 -10.96 9.38 7.44
N ILE A 12 -12.05 9.72 8.15
CA ILE A 12 -12.98 10.80 7.75
C ILE A 12 -13.18 11.81 8.89
N SER A 13 -13.30 11.35 10.14
CA SER A 13 -13.56 12.18 11.30
C SER A 13 -12.29 12.43 12.10
N ARG A 14 -11.85 13.69 12.14
CA ARG A 14 -10.69 14.10 12.97
C ARG A 14 -10.91 13.85 14.46
N ILE A 15 -12.15 14.02 14.94
CA ILE A 15 -12.51 13.79 16.35
C ILE A 15 -12.34 12.30 16.67
N PHE A 16 -12.90 11.44 15.83
CA PHE A 16 -12.82 9.99 16.05
C PHE A 16 -11.39 9.46 15.89
N ALA A 17 -10.63 9.95 14.91
CA ALA A 17 -9.23 9.58 14.75
C ALA A 17 -8.41 9.91 16.01
N LYS A 18 -8.60 11.11 16.59
CA LYS A 18 -7.97 11.50 17.86
C LYS A 18 -8.40 10.60 19.02
N LEU A 19 -9.68 10.25 19.10
CA LEU A 19 -10.19 9.32 20.11
C LEU A 19 -9.52 7.94 20.01
N MET A 20 -9.19 7.50 18.79
CA MET A 20 -8.47 6.26 18.51
C MET A 20 -6.94 6.38 18.61
N GLY A 21 -6.43 7.48 19.20
CA GLY A 21 -5.00 7.67 19.44
C GLY A 21 -4.20 8.12 18.22
N LEU A 22 -4.87 8.51 17.12
CA LEU A 22 -4.21 9.04 15.92
C LEU A 22 -4.06 10.56 16.01
N PRO A 23 -2.94 11.14 15.55
CA PRO A 23 -2.74 12.60 15.59
C PRO A 23 -3.70 13.35 14.66
N THR A 24 -4.14 12.70 13.59
CA THR A 24 -5.10 13.22 12.59
C THR A 24 -5.74 12.03 11.86
N THR A 25 -6.65 12.29 10.93
CA THR A 25 -7.17 11.26 10.02
C THR A 25 -6.04 10.69 9.16
N ILE A 26 -6.12 9.39 8.91
CA ILE A 26 -5.12 8.64 8.13
C ILE A 26 -5.72 8.19 6.81
N ILE A 27 -4.91 8.01 5.77
CA ILE A 27 -5.38 7.43 4.51
C ILE A 27 -5.69 5.93 4.69
N HIS A 28 -6.60 5.39 3.87
CA HIS A 28 -6.88 3.97 3.83
C HIS A 28 -5.63 3.17 3.43
N GLY A 29 -5.41 2.03 4.08
CA GLY A 29 -4.34 1.10 3.68
C GLY A 29 -4.48 0.66 2.22
N MET A 30 -5.69 0.28 1.81
CA MET A 30 -5.97 -0.14 0.43
C MET A 30 -5.85 0.99 -0.60
N TRP A 31 -6.00 2.26 -0.19
CA TRP A 31 -5.66 3.37 -1.08
C TRP A 31 -4.15 3.41 -1.35
N THR A 32 -3.33 3.12 -0.33
CA THR A 32 -1.87 3.03 -0.48
C THR A 32 -1.48 1.91 -1.44
N VAL A 33 -2.11 0.74 -1.31
CA VAL A 33 -1.97 -0.38 -2.25
C VAL A 33 -2.25 0.10 -3.67
N GLY A 34 -3.45 0.60 -3.94
CA GLY A 34 -3.83 1.05 -5.28
C GLY A 34 -2.96 2.20 -5.82
N ASN A 35 -2.44 3.06 -4.95
CA ASN A 35 -1.54 4.12 -5.37
C ASN A 35 -0.13 3.61 -5.73
N CYS A 36 0.39 2.63 -4.98
CA CYS A 36 1.69 2.00 -5.29
C CYS A 36 1.65 1.22 -6.60
N LEU A 37 0.54 0.50 -6.83
CA LEU A 37 0.36 -0.30 -8.05
C LEU A 37 0.57 0.53 -9.32
N LYS A 38 0.17 1.81 -9.35
CA LYS A 38 0.37 2.69 -10.53
C LYS A 38 1.83 2.80 -11.01
N TYR A 39 2.79 2.48 -10.16
CA TYR A 39 4.22 2.61 -10.43
C TYR A 39 4.92 1.27 -10.67
N LEU A 40 4.22 0.14 -10.53
CA LEU A 40 4.78 -1.20 -10.68
C LEU A 40 4.64 -1.68 -12.12
N SER A 41 5.74 -2.17 -12.69
CA SER A 41 5.79 -2.67 -14.06
C SER A 41 5.23 -4.09 -14.21
N CYS A 42 5.28 -4.92 -13.16
CA CYS A 42 4.81 -6.31 -13.24
C CYS A 42 3.29 -6.47 -13.36
N LEU A 43 2.50 -5.39 -13.19
CA LEU A 43 1.04 -5.44 -13.27
C LEU A 43 0.46 -5.74 -14.65
N PHE A 44 1.26 -5.67 -15.70
CA PHE A 44 0.80 -5.99 -17.06
C PHE A 44 0.75 -7.50 -17.33
N ASN A 45 1.18 -8.35 -16.40
CA ASN A 45 1.05 -9.80 -16.51
C ASN A 45 -0.37 -10.26 -16.15
N GLU A 46 -0.86 -11.32 -16.81
CA GLU A 46 -2.23 -11.83 -16.58
C GLU A 46 -2.48 -12.33 -15.15
N LYS A 47 -1.44 -12.86 -14.50
CA LYS A 47 -1.52 -13.40 -13.13
C LYS A 47 -0.34 -12.92 -12.30
N VAL A 48 -0.66 -12.24 -11.19
CA VAL A 48 0.31 -11.72 -10.23
C VAL A 48 -0.13 -12.02 -8.81
N TYR A 49 0.84 -12.22 -7.91
CA TYR A 49 0.63 -12.11 -6.47
C TYR A 49 1.12 -10.76 -6.00
N PHE A 50 0.33 -10.10 -5.14
CA PHE A 50 0.77 -8.91 -4.43
C PHE A 50 0.67 -9.12 -2.93
N TYR A 51 1.79 -9.47 -2.30
CA TYR A 51 1.90 -9.55 -0.86
C TYR A 51 2.17 -8.16 -0.30
N HIS A 52 1.48 -7.74 0.75
CA HIS A 52 1.73 -6.44 1.36
C HIS A 52 1.53 -6.41 2.87
N ALA A 53 2.24 -5.50 3.53
CA ALA A 53 2.16 -5.27 4.96
C ALA A 53 1.97 -3.76 5.24
N PHE A 54 0.94 -3.45 6.04
CA PHE A 54 0.78 -2.13 6.66
C PHE A 54 1.59 -2.10 7.95
N LYS A 55 2.66 -1.31 7.96
CA LYS A 55 3.63 -1.24 9.08
C LYS A 55 3.51 0.03 9.91
N GLY A 56 2.73 0.99 9.43
CA GLY A 56 2.47 2.24 10.11
C GLY A 56 1.36 3.02 9.44
N THR A 57 0.84 4.01 10.15
CA THR A 57 -0.19 4.90 9.62
C THR A 57 0.41 5.93 8.65
N ILE A 58 -0.38 6.35 7.66
CA ILE A 58 -0.02 7.46 6.79
C ILE A 58 -1.02 8.59 7.03
N PRO A 59 -0.63 9.67 7.74
CA PRO A 59 -1.50 10.81 7.99
C PRO A 59 -1.92 11.50 6.69
N ILE A 60 -3.14 12.03 6.64
CA ILE A 60 -3.59 12.82 5.49
C ILE A 60 -2.70 14.07 5.33
N GLY A 61 -2.29 14.36 4.09
CA GLY A 61 -1.39 15.48 3.78
C GLY A 61 0.09 15.25 4.11
N ALA A 62 0.45 14.07 4.63
CA ALA A 62 1.85 13.74 4.85
C ALA A 62 2.62 13.65 3.53
N LYS A 63 3.87 14.11 3.53
CA LYS A 63 4.79 13.92 2.41
C LYS A 63 5.45 12.55 2.55
N GLY A 64 5.49 11.82 1.45
CA GLY A 64 6.06 10.48 1.41
C GLY A 64 6.92 10.25 0.18
N LYS A 65 7.69 9.16 0.23
CA LYS A 65 8.49 8.65 -0.87
C LYS A 65 8.09 7.20 -1.13
N ILE A 66 7.96 6.85 -2.40
CA ILE A 66 7.78 5.46 -2.85
C ILE A 66 9.13 5.02 -3.40
N ALA A 67 9.68 3.94 -2.86
CA ALA A 67 10.90 3.31 -3.33
C ALA A 67 10.54 1.96 -3.95
N ILE A 68 11.01 1.71 -5.17
CA ILE A 68 10.76 0.46 -5.91
C ILE A 68 12.10 -0.17 -6.21
N GLN A 69 12.20 -1.47 -5.95
CA GLN A 69 13.41 -2.27 -6.15
C GLN A 69 13.04 -3.52 -6.94
N PRO A 70 13.72 -3.82 -8.06
CA PRO A 70 13.52 -5.07 -8.75
C PRO A 70 13.98 -6.24 -7.86
N ILE A 71 13.27 -7.35 -7.95
CA ILE A 71 13.63 -8.65 -7.37
C ILE A 71 13.53 -9.71 -8.47
N ASP A 72 14.01 -10.93 -8.23
CA ASP A 72 14.16 -11.96 -9.26
C ASP A 72 12.94 -12.12 -10.19
N ASN A 73 11.74 -12.24 -9.61
CA ASN A 73 10.49 -12.43 -10.37
C ASN A 73 9.44 -11.34 -10.11
N GLY A 74 9.89 -10.10 -9.90
CA GLY A 74 8.95 -9.05 -9.50
C GLY A 74 9.57 -7.74 -9.04
N GLU A 75 8.81 -7.01 -8.25
CA GLU A 75 9.22 -5.73 -7.68
C GLU A 75 8.82 -5.66 -6.20
N GLN A 76 9.73 -5.17 -5.37
CA GLN A 76 9.40 -4.72 -4.02
C GLN A 76 9.11 -3.23 -4.04
N VAL A 77 8.06 -2.82 -3.33
CA VAL A 77 7.69 -1.42 -3.11
C VAL A 77 7.64 -1.10 -1.62
N ASP A 78 8.32 -0.03 -1.23
CA ASP A 78 8.32 0.49 0.12
C ASP A 78 7.82 1.95 0.13
N VAL A 79 6.92 2.29 1.06
CA VAL A 79 6.42 3.66 1.22
C VAL A 79 6.92 4.23 2.54
N TYR A 80 7.66 5.33 2.44
CA TYR A 80 8.19 6.09 3.56
C TYR A 80 7.41 7.38 3.73
N ILE A 81 7.26 7.83 4.98
CA ILE A 81 6.70 9.13 5.32
C ILE A 81 7.78 9.98 5.97
N GLU A 82 7.79 11.27 5.68
CA GLU A 82 8.72 12.24 6.27
C GLU A 82 8.73 12.13 7.80
N GLY A 83 9.93 12.10 8.38
CA GLY A 83 10.12 11.89 9.83
C GLY A 83 10.10 10.43 10.30
N ASN A 84 9.77 9.46 9.43
CA ASN A 84 9.86 8.04 9.75
C ASN A 84 11.02 7.36 8.99
N GLN A 85 11.96 6.76 9.72
CA GLN A 85 13.09 6.04 9.13
C GLN A 85 12.70 4.67 8.56
N LYS A 86 11.56 4.10 8.99
CA LYS A 86 11.07 2.80 8.54
C LYS A 86 9.88 2.99 7.59
N PRO A 87 9.69 2.07 6.63
CA PRO A 87 8.54 2.16 5.73
C PRO A 87 7.24 1.95 6.51
N CYS A 88 6.23 2.76 6.22
CA CYS A 88 4.87 2.61 6.73
C CYS A 88 4.08 1.54 5.95
N PHE A 89 4.52 1.22 4.74
CA PHE A 89 3.95 0.16 3.91
C PHE A 89 5.07 -0.54 3.14
N GLN A 90 4.96 -1.86 3.02
CA GLN A 90 5.82 -2.65 2.14
C GLN A 90 4.96 -3.60 1.31
N GLY A 91 5.34 -3.82 0.06
CA GLY A 91 4.69 -4.76 -0.82
C GLY A 91 5.71 -5.47 -1.71
N ILE A 92 5.38 -6.69 -2.12
CA ILE A 92 6.10 -7.46 -3.11
C ILE A 92 5.07 -7.89 -4.13
N ILE A 93 5.26 -7.46 -5.38
CA ILE A 93 4.53 -7.99 -6.53
C ILE A 93 5.42 -9.01 -7.22
N SER A 94 4.87 -10.17 -7.56
CA SER A 94 5.57 -11.19 -8.36
C SER A 94 4.65 -11.79 -9.40
N THR A 95 5.20 -12.16 -10.55
CA THR A 95 4.44 -12.92 -11.54
C THR A 95 4.25 -14.35 -11.05
N ILE A 96 3.19 -14.99 -11.52
CA ILE A 96 2.96 -16.41 -11.29
C ILE A 96 3.33 -17.11 -12.58
N GLU A 97 4.38 -17.94 -12.56
CA GLU A 97 4.63 -18.85 -13.67
C GLU A 97 3.46 -19.85 -13.72
N LEU A 98 2.77 -19.90 -14.86
CA LEU A 98 1.78 -20.92 -15.14
C LEU A 98 2.53 -22.22 -15.35
N ASP A 99 2.40 -23.15 -14.40
CA ASP A 99 2.80 -24.53 -14.63
C ASP A 99 1.79 -25.16 -15.60
N ASN A 100 2.13 -25.13 -16.90
CA ASN A 100 1.33 -25.72 -17.98
C ASN A 100 1.53 -27.25 -18.08
N SER A 101 2.15 -27.91 -17.08
CA SER A 101 2.35 -29.37 -17.11
C SER A 101 1.12 -30.20 -16.76
N ILE A 102 -0.04 -29.55 -16.54
CA ILE A 102 -1.31 -30.20 -16.19
C ILE A 102 -2.43 -29.85 -17.20
N GLU A 103 -2.12 -29.87 -18.50
CA GLU A 103 -3.11 -30.04 -19.58
C GLU A 103 -2.90 -31.35 -20.34
#